data_AF-T1CGD4-F1
#
_entry.id   AF-T1CGD4-F1
#
_cell.length_a   1.000
_cell.length_b   1.000
_cell.length_c   1.000
_cell.angle_alpha   90.00
_cell.angle_beta   90.00
_cell.angle_gamma   90.00
#
_symmetry.space_group_name_H-M   'P 1'
#
loop_
_entity.id
_entity.type
_entity.pdbx_description
1 polymer ?
#
loop_
_entity_poly.entity_id
_entity_poly.type
_entity_poly.pdbx_seq_one_letter_code
_entity_poly.pdbx_strand_id
1 'polypeptide(L)'
;MTPLCALCNGGGYAEYVAVAAGQCLPLPPGLSMAAAAALPETFFTVWSNVFMRGRLAPGEVLLVHGGASGIGTTAIQLAHALGA
;
A
#
# COMPACT_ATOMS: atom_id res chain seq x y z
N MET A 1 21.82 -7.77 -4.65
CA MET A 1 20.40 -7.61 -5.04
C MET A 1 19.76 -6.63 -4.08
N THR A 2 18.93 -5.71 -4.56
CA THR A 2 18.20 -4.76 -3.72
C THR A 2 17.06 -5.49 -3.00
N PRO A 3 16.88 -5.32 -1.68
CA PRO A 3 15.76 -5.92 -0.96
C PRO A 3 14.42 -5.38 -1.47
N LEU A 4 13.39 -6.23 -1.42
CA LEU A 4 12.01 -5.94 -1.84
C LEU A 4 11.05 -6.26 -0.69
N CYS A 5 9.89 -5.62 -0.68
CA CYS A 5 8.72 -6.10 0.05
C CYS A 5 7.62 -6.48 -0.96
N ALA A 6 6.70 -7.36 -0.59
CA ALA A 6 5.71 -7.85 -1.53
C ALA A 6 4.37 -8.20 -0.88
N LEU A 7 3.31 -8.22 -1.69
CA LEU A 7 2.00 -8.72 -1.31
C LEU A 7 1.80 -10.15 -1.82
N CYS A 8 1.69 -11.13 -0.93
CA CYS A 8 1.37 -12.51 -1.28
C CYS A 8 -0.14 -12.78 -1.13
N ASN A 9 -0.69 -13.67 -1.95
CA ASN A 9 -2.10 -14.12 -1.85
C ASN A 9 -2.34 -15.11 -0.67
N GLY A 10 -1.30 -15.40 0.11
CA GLY A 10 -1.29 -16.39 1.18
C GLY A 10 0.10 -17.00 1.35
N GLY A 11 0.35 -17.68 2.47
CA GLY A 11 1.62 -18.38 2.73
C GLY A 11 2.79 -17.51 3.18
N GLY A 12 2.57 -16.21 3.47
CA GLY A 12 3.63 -15.28 3.87
C GLY A 12 4.22 -15.51 5.27
N TYR A 13 3.51 -16.23 6.14
CA TYR A 13 4.06 -16.70 7.43
C TYR A 13 4.87 -17.98 7.23
N ALA A 14 5.91 -17.89 6.42
CA ALA A 14 6.83 -18.97 6.08
C ALA A 14 8.24 -18.40 5.82
N GLU A 15 9.25 -19.26 5.79
CA GLU A 15 10.61 -18.86 5.42
C GLU A 15 10.70 -18.41 3.95
N TYR A 16 9.85 -18.97 3.08
CA TYR A 16 9.80 -18.66 1.66
C TYR A 16 8.35 -18.65 1.15
N VAL A 17 8.05 -17.72 0.25
CA VAL A 17 6.76 -17.63 -0.45
C VAL A 17 6.97 -17.19 -1.90
N ALA A 18 6.26 -17.82 -2.84
CA ALA A 18 6.26 -17.39 -4.22
C ALA A 18 5.28 -16.22 -4.40
N VAL A 19 5.74 -15.15 -5.07
CA VAL A 19 4.93 -13.94 -5.30
C VAL A 19 5.10 -13.50 -6.75
N ALA A 20 4.02 -12.98 -7.36
CA ALA A 20 4.10 -12.42 -8.69
C ALA A 20 4.93 -11.14 -8.70
N ALA A 21 5.80 -10.96 -9.70
CA ALA A 21 6.71 -9.81 -9.76
C ALA A 21 5.99 -8.45 -9.68
N GLY A 22 4.78 -8.34 -10.23
CA GLY A 22 3.95 -7.13 -10.15
C GLY A 22 3.39 -6.81 -8.77
N GLN A 23 3.54 -7.70 -7.79
CA GLN A 23 3.15 -7.50 -6.39
C GLN A 23 4.35 -7.18 -5.50
N CYS A 24 5.54 -6.96 -6.08
CA CYS A 24 6.75 -6.58 -5.37
C CYS A 24 6.99 -5.07 -5.48
N LEU A 25 7.47 -4.46 -4.39
CA LEU A 25 7.93 -3.08 -4.32
C LEU A 25 9.39 -3.04 -3.90
N PRO A 26 10.20 -2.11 -4.44
CA PRO A 26 11.53 -1.86 -3.90
C PRO A 26 11.42 -1.40 -2.45
N LEU A 27 12.34 -1.85 -1.60
CA LEU A 27 12.45 -1.34 -0.23
C LEU A 27 12.81 0.15 -0.28
N PRO A 28 11.98 1.06 0.27
CA PRO A 28 12.32 2.47 0.28
C PRO A 28 13.58 2.75 1.12
N PRO A 29 14.45 3.69 0.72
CA PRO A 29 15.63 4.05 1.50
C PRO A 29 15.27 4.50 2.91
N GLY A 30 16.01 4.01 3.91
CA GLY A 30 15.82 4.39 5.31
C GLY A 30 14.74 3.60 6.06
N LEU A 31 13.98 2.71 5.40
CA LEU A 31 13.05 1.82 6.08
C LEU A 31 13.71 0.48 6.43
N SER A 32 13.34 -0.08 7.59
CA SER A 32 13.66 -1.46 7.92
C SER A 32 12.78 -2.42 7.09
N MET A 33 13.23 -3.67 6.93
CA MET A 33 12.42 -4.73 6.29
C MET A 33 11.03 -4.86 6.93
N ALA A 34 10.95 -4.80 8.27
CA ALA A 34 9.70 -4.91 9.01
C ALA A 34 8.75 -3.73 8.74
N ALA A 35 9.28 -2.50 8.70
CA ALA A 35 8.48 -1.32 8.38
C ALA A 35 7.99 -1.35 6.92
N ALA A 36 8.87 -1.74 5.99
CA ALA A 36 8.52 -1.81 4.58
C ALA A 36 7.51 -2.93 4.27
N ALA A 37 7.48 -4.01 5.06
CA ALA A 37 6.51 -5.09 4.91
C ALA A 37 5.05 -4.63 5.13
N ALA A 38 4.83 -3.51 5.82
CA ALA A 38 3.49 -2.94 6.01
C ALA A 38 2.94 -2.20 4.77
N LEU A 39 3.79 -1.88 3.78
CA LEU A 39 3.41 -1.05 2.64
C LEU A 39 2.56 -1.76 1.56
N PRO A 40 2.91 -2.97 1.09
CA PRO A 40 2.28 -3.53 -0.12
C PRO A 40 0.77 -3.69 -0.01
N GLU A 41 0.28 -4.26 1.09
CA GLU A 41 -1.16 -4.46 1.33
C GLU A 41 -1.94 -3.15 1.29
N THR A 42 -1.47 -2.13 2.02
CA THR A 42 -2.22 -0.87 2.18
C THR A 42 -2.16 -0.03 0.90
N PHE A 43 -1.00 0.06 0.26
CA PHE A 43 -0.83 0.87 -0.95
C PHE A 43 -1.54 0.25 -2.15
N PHE A 44 -1.43 -1.06 -2.37
CA PHE A 44 -2.13 -1.70 -3.50
C PHE A 44 -3.65 -1.64 -3.33
N THR A 45 -4.14 -1.82 -2.10
CA THR A 45 -5.58 -1.70 -1.80
C THR A 45 -6.09 -0.30 -2.05
N VAL A 46 -5.41 0.73 -1.54
CA VAL A 46 -5.83 2.13 -1.73
C VAL A 46 -5.70 2.53 -3.19
N TRP A 47 -4.60 2.21 -3.86
CA TRP A 47 -4.38 2.59 -5.25
C TRP A 47 -5.43 1.98 -6.19
N SER A 48 -5.72 0.69 -6.01
CA SER A 48 -6.71 0.00 -6.84
C SER A 48 -8.14 0.50 -6.62
N ASN A 49 -8.53 0.79 -5.39
CA ASN A 49 -9.92 1.16 -5.09
C ASN A 49 -10.18 2.67 -5.21
N VAL A 50 -9.30 3.52 -4.68
CA VAL A 50 -9.53 4.97 -4.62
C VAL A 50 -9.15 5.64 -5.94
N PHE A 51 -8.00 5.30 -6.52
CA PHE A 51 -7.45 6.04 -7.67
C PHE A 51 -7.73 5.35 -9.00
N MET A 52 -7.59 4.02 -9.10
CA MET A 52 -7.89 3.31 -10.35
C MET A 52 -9.39 3.12 -10.59
N ARG A 53 -10.12 2.62 -9.58
CA ARG A 53 -11.58 2.41 -9.67
C ARG A 53 -12.38 3.67 -9.36
N GLY A 54 -12.11 4.29 -8.21
CA GLY A 54 -12.83 5.46 -7.71
C GLY A 54 -12.49 6.76 -8.45
N ARG A 55 -11.31 6.84 -9.07
CA ARG A 55 -10.83 8.01 -9.83
C ARG A 55 -10.90 9.32 -9.05
N LEU A 56 -10.61 9.26 -7.74
CA LEU A 56 -10.57 10.44 -6.88
C LEU A 56 -9.70 11.55 -7.52
N ALA A 57 -10.29 12.73 -7.70
CA ALA A 57 -9.65 13.88 -8.30
C ALA A 57 -9.33 14.96 -7.24
N PRO A 58 -8.37 15.86 -7.51
CA PRO A 58 -8.08 16.98 -6.63
C PRO A 58 -9.34 17.84 -6.38
N GLY A 59 -9.59 18.20 -5.12
CA GLY A 59 -10.73 18.99 -4.66
C GLY A 59 -11.99 18.17 -4.35
N GLU A 60 -11.99 16.86 -4.59
CA GLU A 60 -13.08 15.97 -4.19
C GLU A 60 -12.92 15.51 -2.74
N VAL A 61 -14.02 15.13 -2.10
CA VAL A 61 -14.02 14.68 -0.70
C VAL A 61 -13.99 13.16 -0.63
N LEU A 62 -13.03 12.60 0.12
CA LEU A 62 -12.95 11.18 0.45
C LEU A 62 -13.38 10.91 1.90
N LEU A 63 -14.43 10.11 2.10
CA LEU A 63 -14.81 9.60 3.43
C LEU A 63 -14.03 8.31 3.74
N VAL A 64 -13.25 8.32 4.82
CA VAL A 64 -12.47 7.16 5.27
C VAL A 64 -12.99 6.63 6.60
N HIS A 65 -13.59 5.44 6.59
CA HIS A 65 -13.90 4.70 7.82
C HIS A 65 -12.67 3.97 8.36
N GLY A 66 -12.52 3.96 9.69
CA GLY A 66 -11.35 3.34 10.32
C GLY A 66 -10.04 4.05 9.95
N GLY A 67 -10.04 5.38 9.91
CA GLY A 67 -8.90 6.20 9.46
C GLY A 67 -7.56 5.91 10.16
N ALA A 68 -7.58 5.43 11.41
CA ALA A 68 -6.38 5.08 12.16
C ALA A 68 -5.81 3.67 11.82
N SER A 69 -6.45 2.90 10.93
CA SER A 69 -5.95 1.60 10.46
C SER A 69 -4.83 1.77 9.41
N GLY A 70 -4.15 0.69 9.01
CA GLY A 70 -3.12 0.74 7.97
C GLY A 70 -3.66 1.22 6.61
N ILE A 71 -4.79 0.68 6.16
CA ILE A 71 -5.47 1.12 4.93
C ILE A 71 -5.96 2.57 5.09
N GLY A 72 -6.62 2.88 6.22
CA GLY A 72 -7.17 4.21 6.47
C GLY A 72 -6.09 5.30 6.47
N THR A 73 -4.98 5.05 7.14
CA THR A 73 -3.84 5.99 7.21
C THR A 73 -3.24 6.20 5.81
N THR A 74 -3.06 5.13 5.04
CA THR A 74 -2.54 5.20 3.66
C THR A 74 -3.50 5.98 2.75
N ALA A 75 -4.81 5.75 2.87
CA ALA A 75 -5.84 6.45 2.10
C ALA A 75 -5.83 7.96 2.39
N ILE A 76 -5.80 8.34 3.66
CA ILE A 76 -5.76 9.74 4.09
C ILE A 76 -4.49 10.43 3.57
N GLN A 77 -3.33 9.80 3.74
CA GLN A 77 -2.06 10.36 3.30
C GLN A 77 -1.99 10.55 1.78
N LEU A 78 -2.43 9.56 1.01
CA LEU A 78 -2.43 9.65 -0.45
C LEU A 78 -3.46 10.65 -0.98
N ALA A 79 -4.67 10.67 -0.42
CA ALA A 79 -5.70 11.64 -0.80
C ALA A 79 -5.22 13.08 -0.58
N HIS A 80 -4.71 13.37 0.63
CA HIS A 80 -4.16 14.68 0.96
C HIS A 80 -2.98 15.06 0.05
N ALA A 81 -2.05 14.12 -0.21
CA ALA A 81 -0.90 14.38 -1.09
C ALA A 81 -1.30 14.64 -2.55
N LEU A 82 -2.46 14.15 -2.99
CA LEU A 82 -3.00 14.32 -4.34
C LEU A 82 -4.06 15.42 -4.43
N GLY A 83 -4.29 16.16 -3.35
CA GLY A 83 -5.12 17.36 -3.33
C GLY A 83 -6.61 17.12 -3.12
N ALA A 84 -7.00 15.96 -2.60
CA ALA A 84 -8.34 15.70 -2.08
C ALA A 84 -8.43 16.05 -0.58
#